data_AF-A0A3B4BG65-F1
#
_entry.id   AF-A0A3B4BG65-F1
#
_cell.length_a   1.000
_cell.length_b   1.000
_cell.length_c   1.000
_cell.angle_alpha   90.00
_cell.angle_beta   90.00
_cell.angle_gamma   90.00
#
_symmetry.space_group_name_H-M   'P 1'
#
loop_
_entity.id
_entity.type
_entity.pdbx_description
1 polymer ?
#
loop_
_entity_poly.entity_id
_entity_poly.type
_entity_poly.pdbx_seq_one_letter_code
_entity_poly.pdbx_strand_id
1 'polypeptide(L)'
;LKLHCATFCRGNSLQFSKGVYAILGVYDRRTVNMLMSFCGSLHVCFITPSFPVQSNNQFLLQLRPPLQEPLMALVRHFDWNRFVYMYSPDTGVAVLQRILDTAAELSWQVTSVNVETLTETAFLKLLAHLDFKKEFQIIIDCERTYTHDTNKEVTNEEVTNEELNVFLLQGFMDLNITEFQKLAPNVTGFQLVNHSDPNVECPPRPCLTRMPSLQYTGALTYDAVGVMAAAFQYLRKQRIDISRRGNAGECLANPPSPWGQGIDIQRALQQVQMEGLSGHIQFDERGHRTNYSLSVMELSHVGPRKIGYWDAQKGYVNTANYRSVVDDYFYGLPNRTYVVTTILVRHVPMFTRVYPCLPVFTRVLLRCAHRANQQLRLKKQQV
;
A
#
# COMPACT_ATOMS: atom_id res chain seq x y z
N LEU A 1 -33.94 -5.37 4.36
CA LEU A 1 -33.09 -4.18 4.21
C LEU A 1 -32.95 -3.88 2.72
N LYS A 2 -33.22 -2.66 2.25
CA LYS A 2 -32.80 -2.22 0.91
C LYS A 2 -31.40 -1.64 1.03
N LEU A 3 -30.37 -2.38 0.62
CA LEU A 3 -29.02 -1.84 0.44
C LEU A 3 -28.98 -1.11 -0.91
N HIS A 4 -28.57 0.15 -0.91
CA HIS A 4 -28.26 0.89 -2.12
C HIS A 4 -26.76 1.18 -2.14
N CYS A 5 -26.06 0.61 -3.12
CA CYS A 5 -24.68 0.95 -3.44
C CYS A 5 -24.73 2.15 -4.40
N ALA A 6 -24.15 3.29 -4.03
CA ALA A 6 -24.20 4.51 -4.82
C ALA A 6 -22.86 5.25 -4.82
N THR A 7 -22.44 5.70 -6.00
CA THR A 7 -21.32 6.64 -6.19
C THR A 7 -21.84 8.07 -6.00
N PHE A 8 -21.13 8.90 -5.21
CA PHE A 8 -21.64 10.17 -4.67
C PHE A 8 -22.17 11.16 -5.73
N CYS A 9 -21.58 11.20 -6.94
CA CYS A 9 -21.85 12.26 -7.92
C CYS A 9 -23.19 12.18 -8.67
N ARG A 10 -24.01 11.10 -8.56
CA ARG A 10 -25.25 11.00 -9.36
C ARG A 10 -26.52 10.54 -8.66
N GLY A 11 -26.55 10.31 -7.35
CA GLY A 11 -27.77 9.73 -6.76
C GLY A 11 -28.07 9.91 -5.28
N ASN A 12 -27.19 10.49 -4.46
CA ASN A 12 -27.37 10.39 -3.00
C ASN A 12 -28.47 11.28 -2.42
N SER A 13 -28.75 12.46 -2.98
CA SER A 13 -29.91 13.28 -2.56
C SER A 13 -31.24 12.51 -2.70
N LEU A 14 -31.35 11.68 -3.75
CA LEU A 14 -32.48 10.79 -3.99
C LEU A 14 -32.48 9.55 -3.07
N GLN A 15 -31.33 9.14 -2.55
CA GLN A 15 -31.26 8.02 -1.58
C GLN A 15 -31.65 8.49 -0.17
N PHE A 16 -31.29 9.71 0.23
CA PHE A 16 -31.72 10.29 1.50
C PHE A 16 -33.24 10.45 1.58
N SER A 17 -33.89 10.87 0.48
CA SER A 17 -35.36 11.02 0.43
C SER A 17 -36.12 9.68 0.49
N LYS A 18 -35.48 8.55 0.18
CA LYS A 18 -36.07 7.21 0.27
C LYS A 18 -36.10 6.65 1.69
N GLY A 19 -35.52 7.34 2.67
CA GLY A 19 -35.52 6.89 4.07
C GLY A 19 -34.65 5.66 4.31
N VAL A 20 -33.42 5.67 3.80
CA VAL A 20 -32.40 4.64 4.05
C VAL A 20 -31.91 4.67 5.50
N TYR A 21 -31.53 3.48 6.02
CA TYR A 21 -31.04 3.30 7.39
C TYR A 21 -29.52 3.48 7.50
N ALA A 22 -28.80 3.09 6.46
CA ALA A 22 -27.35 3.23 6.34
C ALA A 22 -27.00 3.26 4.86
N ILE A 23 -25.90 3.91 4.52
CA ILE A 23 -25.40 4.03 3.15
C ILE A 23 -24.03 3.38 3.09
N LEU A 24 -23.85 2.45 2.14
CA LEU A 24 -22.55 1.92 1.77
C LEU A 24 -22.14 2.55 0.45
N GLY A 25 -20.97 3.16 0.40
CA GLY A 25 -20.47 3.77 -0.83
C GLY A 25 -19.02 4.18 -0.74
N VAL A 26 -18.53 4.68 -1.87
CA VAL A 26 -17.19 5.26 -2.01
C VAL A 26 -17.29 6.77 -2.15
N TYR A 27 -16.26 7.46 -1.70
CA TYR A 27 -16.08 8.89 -1.91
C TYR A 27 -14.68 9.18 -2.42
N ASP A 28 -14.54 10.40 -2.93
CA ASP A 28 -13.29 11.01 -3.38
C ASP A 28 -12.96 12.19 -2.47
N ARG A 29 -11.72 12.68 -2.54
CA ARG A 29 -11.24 13.84 -1.78
C ARG A 29 -12.12 15.08 -1.96
N ARG A 30 -12.67 15.26 -3.16
CA ARG A 30 -13.52 16.40 -3.54
C ARG A 30 -14.93 16.31 -2.95
N THR A 31 -15.43 15.09 -2.70
CA THR A 31 -16.81 14.84 -2.29
C THR A 31 -16.95 14.55 -0.80
N VAL A 32 -15.87 14.15 -0.13
CA VAL A 32 -15.89 13.69 1.26
C VAL A 32 -16.40 14.76 2.23
N ASN A 33 -16.00 16.03 2.08
CA ASN A 33 -16.45 17.11 2.98
C ASN A 33 -17.96 17.35 2.88
N MET A 34 -18.51 17.29 1.66
CA MET A 34 -19.95 17.40 1.43
C MET A 34 -20.69 16.23 2.07
N LEU A 35 -20.18 15.02 1.88
CA LEU A 35 -20.74 13.80 2.45
C LEU A 35 -20.77 13.85 3.98
N MET A 36 -19.65 14.22 4.61
CA MET A 36 -19.54 14.32 6.07
C MET A 36 -20.53 15.35 6.63
N SER A 37 -20.72 16.48 5.94
CA SER A 37 -21.72 17.50 6.32
C SER A 37 -23.16 16.96 6.27
N PHE A 38 -23.54 16.25 5.20
CA PHE A 38 -24.86 15.64 5.09
C PHE A 38 -25.10 14.54 6.12
N CYS A 39 -24.13 13.65 6.32
CA CYS A 39 -24.26 12.54 7.27
C CYS A 39 -24.36 13.05 8.71
N GLY A 40 -23.58 14.09 9.05
CA GLY A 40 -23.66 14.78 10.34
C GLY A 40 -24.98 15.51 10.56
N SER A 41 -25.55 16.14 9.52
CA SER A 41 -26.80 16.90 9.66
C SER A 41 -28.05 16.01 9.69
N LEU A 42 -28.05 14.91 8.94
CA LEU A 42 -29.21 14.02 8.81
C LEU A 42 -29.16 12.81 9.75
N HIS A 43 -28.07 12.62 10.49
CA HIS A 43 -27.79 11.43 11.32
C HIS A 43 -27.91 10.12 10.53
N VAL A 44 -27.31 10.08 9.34
CA VAL A 44 -27.31 8.88 8.49
C VAL A 44 -25.91 8.30 8.44
N CYS A 45 -25.78 7.05 8.85
CA CYS A 45 -24.50 6.35 8.87
C CYS A 45 -24.01 6.06 7.45
N PHE A 46 -22.78 6.48 7.14
CA PHE A 46 -22.07 6.17 5.92
C PHE A 46 -20.91 5.23 6.19
N ILE A 47 -20.91 4.08 5.51
CA ILE A 47 -19.88 3.05 5.62
C ILE A 47 -19.09 3.06 4.32
N THR A 48 -17.75 3.04 4.41
CA THR A 48 -16.89 3.18 3.23
C THR A 48 -15.61 2.34 3.25
N PRO A 49 -15.23 1.74 2.10
CA PRO A 49 -13.91 1.14 1.90
C PRO A 49 -12.88 2.14 1.34
N SER A 50 -13.25 3.42 1.15
CA SER A 50 -12.35 4.49 0.67
C SER A 50 -11.22 4.81 1.64
N PHE A 51 -10.27 5.66 1.21
CA PHE A 51 -9.15 6.11 2.02
C PHE A 51 -9.60 6.78 3.33
N PRO A 52 -8.87 6.56 4.44
CA PRO A 52 -9.25 7.13 5.72
C PRO A 52 -9.05 8.65 5.73
N VAL A 53 -9.99 9.36 6.34
CA VAL A 53 -9.94 10.82 6.51
C VAL A 53 -9.88 11.14 7.99
N GLN A 54 -8.77 11.78 8.40
CA GLN A 54 -8.58 12.27 9.76
C GLN A 54 -9.54 13.44 10.04
N SER A 55 -10.72 13.13 10.56
CA SER A 55 -11.70 14.12 10.99
C SER A 55 -12.47 13.62 12.20
N ASN A 56 -13.00 14.53 13.02
CA ASN A 56 -13.87 14.19 14.15
C ASN A 56 -15.33 13.98 13.73
N ASN A 57 -15.56 13.59 12.47
CA ASN A 57 -16.90 13.55 11.91
C ASN A 57 -17.67 12.33 12.42
N GLN A 58 -18.90 12.58 12.88
CA GLN A 58 -19.83 11.56 13.35
C GLN A 58 -20.51 10.89 12.14
N PHE A 59 -21.13 9.72 12.37
CA PHE A 59 -21.86 8.96 11.34
C PHE A 59 -21.04 8.48 10.14
N LEU A 60 -19.71 8.42 10.25
CA LEU A 60 -18.82 7.86 9.22
C LEU A 60 -18.10 6.62 9.78
N LEU A 61 -18.13 5.52 9.04
CA LEU A 61 -17.40 4.28 9.35
C LEU A 61 -16.42 3.96 8.22
N GLN A 62 -15.13 3.93 8.54
CA GLN A 62 -14.05 3.72 7.58
C GLN A 62 -13.45 2.33 7.78
N LEU A 63 -13.63 1.45 6.79
CA LEU A 63 -13.11 0.08 6.85
C LEU A 63 -11.64 -0.04 6.45
N ARG A 64 -11.14 0.92 5.67
CA ARG A 64 -9.73 0.93 5.28
C ARG A 64 -8.89 1.38 6.48
N PRO A 65 -7.93 0.56 6.93
CA PRO A 65 -7.07 0.96 8.03
C PRO A 65 -6.10 2.09 7.61
N PRO A 66 -5.72 2.97 8.55
CA PRO A 66 -4.71 4.00 8.30
C PRO A 66 -3.31 3.38 8.11
N LEU A 67 -2.56 3.83 7.11
CA LEU A 67 -1.24 3.26 6.78
C LEU A 67 -0.06 4.03 7.37
N GLN A 68 -0.32 5.12 8.11
CA GLN A 68 0.69 5.98 8.71
C GLN A 68 1.66 5.22 9.62
N GLU A 69 1.16 4.64 10.71
CA GLU A 69 2.00 3.93 11.69
C GLU A 69 2.66 2.66 11.13
N PRO A 70 1.98 1.82 10.31
CA PRO A 70 2.62 0.71 9.61
C PRO A 70 3.82 1.13 8.75
N LEU A 71 3.67 2.18 7.95
CA LEU A 71 4.73 2.67 7.10
C LEU A 71 5.90 3.23 7.92
N MET A 72 5.61 4.04 8.94
CA MET A 72 6.64 4.60 9.82
C MET A 72 7.43 3.52 10.54
N ALA A 73 6.77 2.44 10.99
CA ALA A 73 7.43 1.29 11.59
C ALA A 73 8.37 0.58 10.60
N LEU A 74 7.96 0.48 9.33
CA LEU A 74 8.75 -0.17 8.29
C LEU A 74 9.95 0.70 7.87
N VAL A 75 9.78 2.01 7.68
CA VAL A 75 10.88 2.95 7.41
C VAL A 75 11.94 2.92 8.52
N ARG A 76 11.50 2.84 9.79
CA ARG A 76 12.40 2.68 10.95
C ARG A 76 13.07 1.31 10.98
N HIS A 77 12.37 0.24 10.60
CA HIS A 77 12.97 -1.11 10.56
C HIS A 77 14.11 -1.22 9.54
N PHE A 78 13.99 -0.53 8.40
CA PHE A 78 15.02 -0.50 7.37
C PHE A 78 16.06 0.62 7.57
N ASP A 79 15.97 1.40 8.65
CA ASP A 79 16.87 2.54 8.95
C ASP A 79 17.00 3.55 7.79
N TRP A 80 15.89 3.82 7.09
CA TRP A 80 15.86 4.78 5.99
C TRP A 80 15.89 6.21 6.53
N ASN A 81 16.92 6.98 6.13
CA ASN A 81 17.08 8.38 6.50
C ASN A 81 16.96 9.34 5.29
N ARG A 82 17.01 8.81 4.06
CA ARG A 82 16.98 9.58 2.83
C ARG A 82 16.25 8.82 1.74
N PHE A 83 15.08 9.29 1.35
CA PHE A 83 14.22 8.61 0.40
C PHE A 83 13.30 9.57 -0.37
N VAL A 84 12.78 9.08 -1.49
CA VAL A 84 11.78 9.78 -2.31
C VAL A 84 10.39 9.28 -1.94
N TYR A 85 9.45 10.20 -1.75
CA TYR A 85 8.06 9.88 -1.50
C TYR A 85 7.19 10.34 -2.67
N MET A 86 6.75 9.38 -3.49
CA MET A 86 5.81 9.59 -4.59
C MET A 86 4.39 9.40 -4.10
N TYR A 87 3.52 10.39 -4.30
CA TYR A 87 2.16 10.35 -3.78
C TYR A 87 1.10 10.84 -4.76
N SER A 88 -0.12 10.32 -4.58
CA SER A 88 -1.34 10.90 -5.14
C SER A 88 -1.97 11.90 -4.16
N PRO A 89 -2.37 13.11 -4.60
CA PRO A 89 -3.00 14.12 -3.75
C PRO A 89 -4.34 13.68 -3.15
N ASP A 90 -5.01 12.68 -3.74
CA ASP A 90 -6.31 12.20 -3.27
C ASP A 90 -6.19 11.29 -2.04
N THR A 91 -5.10 10.52 -1.92
CA THR A 91 -4.97 9.49 -0.87
C THR A 91 -3.76 9.69 0.04
N GLY A 92 -2.65 10.22 -0.49
CA GLY A 92 -1.35 10.17 0.20
C GLY A 92 -0.95 11.38 1.02
N VAL A 93 -1.75 12.47 1.00
CA VAL A 93 -1.38 13.72 1.71
C VAL A 93 -1.34 13.53 3.22
N ALA A 94 -2.26 12.77 3.80
CA ALA A 94 -2.28 12.54 5.25
C ALA A 94 -1.07 11.71 5.71
N VAL A 95 -0.62 10.75 4.90
CA VAL A 95 0.58 9.95 5.17
C VAL A 95 1.84 10.80 5.01
N LEU A 96 1.90 11.61 3.94
CA LEU A 96 2.98 12.57 3.70
C LEU A 96 3.19 13.53 4.86
N GLN A 97 2.12 14.12 5.40
CA GLN A 97 2.21 15.02 6.55
C GLN A 97 2.91 14.35 7.74
N ARG A 98 2.50 13.12 8.08
CA ARG A 98 3.11 12.35 9.16
C ARG A 98 4.59 12.05 8.90
N ILE A 99 4.96 11.75 7.66
CA ILE A 99 6.35 11.53 7.26
C ILE A 99 7.16 12.82 7.43
N LEU A 100 6.66 13.96 6.97
CA LEU A 100 7.36 15.25 7.05
C LEU A 100 7.53 15.72 8.50
N ASP A 101 6.51 15.54 9.34
CA ASP A 101 6.59 15.83 10.77
C ASP A 101 7.71 15.01 11.42
N THR A 102 7.74 13.71 11.14
CA THR A 102 8.77 12.81 11.68
C THR A 102 10.15 13.10 11.07
N ALA A 103 10.21 13.51 9.80
CA ALA A 103 11.45 13.88 9.13
C ALA A 103 12.06 15.13 9.76
N ALA A 104 11.25 16.10 10.19
CA ALA A 104 11.71 17.27 10.92
C ALA A 104 12.28 16.90 12.30
N GLU A 105 11.65 15.95 13.00
CA GLU A 105 12.13 15.46 14.30
C GLU A 105 13.43 14.65 14.19
N LEU A 106 13.53 13.77 13.20
CA LEU A 106 14.65 12.82 13.03
C LEU A 106 15.70 13.30 12.01
N SER A 107 15.56 14.51 11.47
CA SER A 107 16.42 15.08 10.43
C SER A 107 16.55 14.21 9.17
N TRP A 108 15.45 13.60 8.72
CA TRP A 108 15.43 12.81 7.49
C TRP A 108 15.40 13.71 6.24
N GLN A 109 16.02 13.24 5.15
CA GLN A 109 16.02 13.90 3.85
C GLN A 109 14.94 13.29 2.95
N VAL A 110 13.75 13.90 2.92
CA VAL A 110 12.61 13.40 2.14
C VAL A 110 12.38 14.28 0.92
N THR A 111 12.39 13.68 -0.27
CA THR A 111 11.99 14.36 -1.52
C THR A 111 10.57 13.96 -1.87
N SER A 112 9.59 14.85 -1.70
CA SER A 112 8.19 14.58 -2.06
C SER A 112 7.90 14.87 -3.53
N VAL A 113 7.21 13.97 -4.21
CA VAL A 113 6.89 14.08 -5.64
C VAL A 113 5.40 13.75 -5.86
N ASN A 114 4.68 14.68 -6.48
CA ASN A 114 3.28 14.46 -6.86
C ASN A 114 3.22 13.74 -8.22
N VAL A 115 2.60 12.56 -8.25
CA VAL A 115 2.50 11.71 -9.44
C VAL A 115 1.48 12.23 -10.46
N GLU A 116 0.43 12.94 -10.05
CA GLU A 116 -0.57 13.47 -11.00
C GLU A 116 -0.04 14.60 -11.88
N THR A 117 0.90 15.39 -11.36
CA THR A 117 1.55 16.47 -12.10
C THR A 117 2.75 15.98 -12.93
N LEU A 118 3.04 14.69 -12.85
CA LEU A 118 4.29 14.14 -13.33
C LEU A 118 4.13 13.70 -14.79
N THR A 119 4.77 14.43 -15.70
CA THR A 119 4.89 14.02 -17.10
C THR A 119 5.98 12.96 -17.24
N GLU A 120 5.88 12.10 -18.25
CA GLU A 120 6.91 11.09 -18.57
C GLU A 120 8.32 11.71 -18.58
N THR A 121 8.50 12.84 -19.25
CA THR A 121 9.79 13.57 -19.30
C THR A 121 10.29 14.07 -17.93
N ALA A 122 9.39 14.36 -16.99
CA ALA A 122 9.73 14.75 -15.64
C ALA A 122 10.11 13.53 -14.79
N PHE A 123 9.48 12.38 -15.07
CA PHE A 123 9.84 11.09 -14.46
C PHE A 123 11.26 10.66 -14.83
N LEU A 124 11.59 10.68 -16.11
CA LEU A 124 12.93 10.31 -16.59
C LEU A 124 14.01 11.22 -15.99
N LYS A 125 13.73 12.53 -15.90
CA LYS A 125 14.63 13.49 -15.22
C LYS A 125 14.78 13.20 -13.73
N LEU A 126 13.71 12.78 -13.07
CA LEU A 126 13.75 12.38 -11.67
C LEU A 126 14.61 11.12 -11.52
N LEU A 127 14.40 10.09 -12.33
CA LEU A 127 15.21 8.88 -12.32
C LEU A 127 16.70 9.17 -12.58
N ALA A 128 17.02 10.02 -13.55
CA ALA A 128 18.38 10.46 -13.81
C ALA A 128 19.00 11.23 -12.63
N HIS A 129 18.20 12.07 -11.95
CA HIS A 129 18.64 12.78 -10.75
C HIS A 129 18.88 11.85 -9.55
N LEU A 130 18.05 10.81 -9.42
CA LEU A 130 18.21 9.78 -8.39
C LEU A 130 19.46 8.93 -8.63
N ASP A 131 19.75 8.55 -9.88
CA ASP A 131 20.99 7.85 -10.21
C ASP A 131 22.23 8.74 -10.01
N PHE A 132 22.13 10.04 -10.31
CA PHE A 132 23.19 11.00 -10.02
C PHE A 132 23.47 11.13 -8.52
N LYS A 133 22.40 11.22 -7.71
CA LYS A 133 22.51 11.33 -6.25
C LYS A 133 22.78 10.01 -5.53
N LYS A 134 22.72 8.88 -6.24
CA LYS A 134 22.76 7.52 -5.68
C LYS A 134 21.71 7.30 -4.60
N GLU A 135 20.50 7.83 -4.84
CA GLU A 135 19.31 7.63 -4.01
C GLU A 135 18.47 6.49 -4.60
N PHE A 136 18.46 5.33 -3.93
CA PHE A 136 17.77 4.13 -4.42
C PHE A 136 16.58 3.72 -3.54
N GLN A 137 16.09 4.61 -2.70
CA GLN A 137 14.97 4.37 -1.78
C GLN A 137 13.76 5.18 -2.24
N ILE A 138 12.72 4.50 -2.72
CA ILE A 138 11.51 5.12 -3.25
C ILE A 138 10.29 4.52 -2.54
N ILE A 139 9.42 5.39 -2.04
CA ILE A 139 8.11 5.02 -1.50
C ILE A 139 7.05 5.48 -2.50
N ILE A 140 6.16 4.57 -2.89
CA ILE A 140 5.07 4.84 -3.83
C ILE A 140 3.74 4.68 -3.10
N ASP A 141 3.06 5.81 -2.87
CA ASP A 141 1.72 5.92 -2.30
C ASP A 141 0.72 6.38 -3.37
N CYS A 142 0.37 5.47 -4.27
CA CYS A 142 -0.49 5.74 -5.40
C CYS A 142 -1.57 4.69 -5.56
N GLU A 143 -2.66 5.09 -6.23
CA GLU A 143 -3.68 4.15 -6.66
C GLU A 143 -3.14 3.28 -7.81
N ARG A 144 -3.79 2.12 -8.03
CA ARG A 144 -3.33 1.08 -8.96
C ARG A 144 -3.06 1.58 -10.39
N THR A 145 -3.88 2.50 -10.88
CA THR A 145 -3.79 3.06 -12.23
C THR A 145 -2.45 3.72 -12.47
N TYR A 146 -2.08 4.65 -11.59
CA TYR A 146 -0.80 5.36 -11.65
C TYR A 146 0.39 4.45 -11.37
N THR A 147 0.20 3.44 -10.51
CA THR A 147 1.26 2.45 -10.24
C THR A 147 1.59 1.68 -11.52
N HIS A 148 0.61 1.24 -12.30
CA HIS A 148 0.86 0.53 -13.55
C HIS A 148 1.59 1.39 -14.60
N ASP A 149 1.23 2.66 -14.72
CA ASP A 149 1.85 3.55 -15.72
C ASP A 149 3.28 3.93 -15.32
N THR A 150 3.52 4.26 -14.05
CA THR A 150 4.87 4.47 -13.51
C THR A 150 5.74 3.21 -13.64
N ASN A 151 5.19 2.01 -13.42
CA ASN A 151 5.93 0.76 -13.57
C ASN A 151 6.42 0.53 -15.00
N LYS A 152 5.58 0.83 -15.99
CA LYS A 152 5.95 0.71 -17.40
C LYS A 152 7.10 1.64 -17.75
N GLU A 153 7.05 2.88 -17.26
CA GLU A 153 8.12 3.85 -17.49
C GLU A 153 9.44 3.41 -16.84
N VAL A 154 9.41 2.94 -15.58
CA VAL A 154 10.62 2.39 -14.92
C VAL A 154 11.18 1.20 -15.68
N THR A 155 10.31 0.34 -16.22
CA THR A 155 10.75 -0.87 -16.96
C THR A 155 11.45 -0.53 -18.27
N ASN A 156 11.06 0.57 -18.92
CA ASN A 156 11.60 0.94 -20.23
C ASN A 156 13.00 1.57 -20.17
N GLU A 157 13.42 2.12 -19.02
CA GLU A 157 14.60 2.98 -18.96
C GLU A 157 15.93 2.28 -18.59
N GLU A 158 15.97 0.94 -18.48
CA GLU A 158 17.14 0.15 -18.05
C GLU A 158 17.80 0.65 -16.72
N VAL A 159 17.11 1.47 -15.92
CA VAL A 159 17.54 1.88 -14.57
C VAL A 159 17.29 0.72 -13.61
N THR A 160 18.02 -0.36 -13.82
CA THR A 160 17.97 -1.61 -13.06
C THR A 160 19.23 -1.71 -12.22
N ASN A 161 19.29 -0.89 -11.17
CA ASN A 161 20.22 -1.16 -10.08
C ASN A 161 19.52 -2.12 -9.11
N GLU A 162 20.18 -3.24 -8.81
CA GLU A 162 19.77 -4.23 -7.80
C GLU A 162 19.56 -3.62 -6.39
N GLU A 163 19.93 -2.35 -6.21
CA GLU A 163 19.83 -1.57 -4.96
C GLU A 163 18.51 -0.77 -4.83
N LEU A 164 17.64 -0.75 -5.85
CA LEU A 164 16.36 -0.05 -5.80
C LEU A 164 15.40 -0.76 -4.83
N ASN A 165 15.06 -0.08 -3.73
CA ASN A 165 14.05 -0.52 -2.79
C ASN A 165 12.77 0.29 -2.98
N VAL A 166 11.66 -0.41 -3.27
CA VAL A 166 10.37 0.23 -3.54
C VAL A 166 9.36 -0.21 -2.50
N PHE A 167 8.72 0.75 -1.82
CA PHE A 167 7.60 0.47 -0.91
C PHE A 167 6.26 0.73 -1.60
N LEU A 168 5.42 -0.30 -1.67
CA LEU A 168 4.06 -0.25 -2.23
C LEU A 168 3.03 -0.31 -1.10
N LEU A 169 2.29 0.78 -0.91
CA LEU A 169 1.39 0.93 0.23
C LEU A 169 0.01 0.28 0.04
N GLN A 170 -0.36 -0.10 -1.19
CA GLN A 170 -1.71 -0.53 -1.50
C GLN A 170 -1.74 -1.92 -2.15
N GLY A 171 -2.35 -2.89 -1.45
CA GLY A 171 -2.70 -4.22 -1.96
C GLY A 171 -1.60 -4.87 -2.78
N PHE A 172 -0.48 -5.25 -2.16
CA PHE A 172 0.71 -5.76 -2.85
C PHE A 172 0.40 -6.80 -3.93
N MET A 173 -0.42 -7.80 -3.61
CA MET A 173 -0.82 -8.89 -4.52
C MET A 173 -1.83 -8.48 -5.60
N ASP A 174 -2.42 -7.30 -5.49
CA ASP A 174 -3.32 -6.77 -6.50
C ASP A 174 -2.51 -6.21 -7.69
N LEU A 175 -1.29 -5.73 -7.48
CA LEU A 175 -0.49 -5.15 -8.56
C LEU A 175 0.01 -6.23 -9.54
N ASN A 176 0.28 -5.84 -10.79
CA ASN A 176 0.93 -6.74 -11.74
C ASN A 176 2.42 -6.83 -11.41
N ILE A 177 2.75 -7.66 -10.43
CA ILE A 177 4.12 -7.81 -9.89
C ILE A 177 5.08 -8.44 -10.92
N THR A 178 4.57 -9.06 -11.99
CA THR A 178 5.39 -9.75 -13.00
C THR A 178 6.34 -8.81 -13.75
N GLU A 179 5.98 -7.53 -13.92
CA GLU A 179 6.85 -6.52 -14.52
C GLU A 179 7.99 -6.14 -13.57
N PHE A 180 7.69 -5.96 -12.28
CA PHE A 180 8.69 -5.72 -11.25
C PHE A 180 9.65 -6.89 -11.06
N GLN A 181 9.17 -8.13 -11.18
CA GLN A 181 10.01 -9.31 -11.01
C GLN A 181 11.14 -9.37 -12.06
N LYS A 182 10.93 -8.78 -13.25
CA LYS A 182 11.96 -8.67 -14.30
C LYS A 182 13.06 -7.69 -13.95
N LEU A 183 12.76 -6.68 -13.14
CA LEU A 183 13.68 -5.59 -12.81
C LEU A 183 14.65 -5.95 -11.67
N ALA A 184 14.41 -7.05 -10.96
CA ALA A 184 15.14 -7.46 -9.75
C ALA A 184 15.23 -6.45 -8.57
N PRO A 185 14.34 -5.45 -8.36
CA PRO A 185 14.37 -4.63 -7.17
C PRO A 185 13.84 -5.38 -5.94
N ASN A 186 14.35 -4.99 -4.77
CA ASN A 186 13.78 -5.36 -3.48
C ASN A 186 12.48 -4.57 -3.25
N VAL A 187 11.37 -5.06 -3.81
CA VAL A 187 10.06 -4.44 -3.61
C VAL A 187 9.45 -4.99 -2.34
N THR A 188 9.06 -4.12 -1.42
CA THR A 188 8.24 -4.51 -0.26
C THR A 188 6.91 -3.78 -0.30
N GLY A 189 5.90 -4.34 0.35
CA GLY A 189 4.62 -3.68 0.44
C GLY A 189 3.68 -4.31 1.44
N PHE A 190 2.55 -3.63 1.65
CA PHE A 190 1.54 -4.08 2.59
C PHE A 190 0.45 -4.91 1.89
N GLN A 191 0.06 -5.98 2.55
CA GLN A 191 -1.05 -6.83 2.14
C GLN A 191 -2.04 -6.93 3.30
N LEU A 192 -3.25 -6.41 3.08
CA LEU A 192 -4.35 -6.48 4.05
C LEU A 192 -5.05 -7.84 4.01
N VAL A 193 -5.29 -8.37 2.81
CA VAL A 193 -6.06 -9.60 2.60
C VAL A 193 -5.11 -10.81 2.54
N ASN A 194 -5.33 -11.79 3.41
CA ASN A 194 -4.55 -13.03 3.38
C ASN A 194 -5.14 -14.02 2.37
N HIS A 195 -4.55 -14.09 1.17
CA HIS A 195 -4.98 -15.05 0.13
C HIS A 195 -4.71 -16.52 0.47
N SER A 196 -3.95 -16.81 1.53
CA SER A 196 -3.76 -18.18 2.00
C SER A 196 -4.94 -18.70 2.83
N ASP A 197 -5.87 -17.82 3.24
CA ASP A 197 -7.05 -18.20 4.02
C ASP A 197 -8.12 -18.81 3.09
N PRO A 198 -8.61 -20.03 3.38
CA PRO A 198 -9.65 -20.67 2.58
C PRO A 198 -10.96 -19.85 2.50
N ASN A 199 -11.26 -19.02 3.50
CA ASN A 199 -12.43 -18.15 3.48
C ASN A 199 -12.31 -17.00 2.48
N VAL A 200 -11.07 -16.60 2.14
CA VAL A 200 -10.79 -15.56 1.14
C VAL A 200 -10.80 -16.15 -0.26
N GLU A 201 -10.29 -17.38 -0.43
CA GLU A 201 -10.35 -18.09 -1.72
C GLU A 201 -11.80 -18.42 -2.13
N CYS A 202 -12.66 -18.66 -1.13
CA CYS A 202 -14.08 -18.95 -1.32
C CYS A 202 -14.91 -18.39 -0.15
N PRO A 203 -15.38 -17.13 -0.23
CA PRO A 203 -16.32 -16.57 0.74
C PRO A 203 -17.55 -17.49 0.87
N PRO A 204 -18.21 -17.57 2.05
CA PRO A 204 -19.19 -18.61 2.36
C PRO A 204 -20.21 -18.85 1.22
N ARG A 205 -20.29 -20.12 0.82
CA ARG A 205 -20.95 -20.71 -0.36
C ARG A 205 -22.31 -20.08 -0.74
N PRO A 206 -22.69 -20.07 -2.04
CA PRO A 206 -22.09 -20.81 -3.15
C PRO A 206 -21.24 -19.92 -4.07
N CYS A 207 -19.92 -20.08 -4.05
CA CYS A 207 -19.08 -19.60 -5.15
C CYS A 207 -19.31 -20.51 -6.36
N LEU A 208 -20.16 -20.07 -7.29
CA LEU A 208 -20.40 -20.76 -8.57
C LEU A 208 -19.17 -20.72 -9.49
N THR A 209 -18.16 -19.90 -9.17
CA THR A 209 -16.93 -19.73 -9.94
C THR A 209 -15.79 -19.29 -9.01
N ARG A 210 -14.59 -19.82 -9.23
CA ARG A 210 -13.36 -19.38 -8.57
C ARG A 210 -13.16 -17.91 -8.93
N MET A 211 -13.28 -17.01 -7.96
CA MET A 211 -13.15 -15.57 -8.21
C MET A 211 -11.70 -15.28 -8.61
N PRO A 212 -11.44 -14.55 -9.71
CA PRO A 212 -10.10 -13.98 -9.95
C PRO A 212 -9.71 -13.12 -8.74
N SER A 213 -8.40 -13.02 -8.46
CA SER A 213 -7.82 -12.45 -7.23
C SER A 213 -8.66 -11.30 -6.64
N LEU A 214 -9.31 -11.58 -5.50
CA LEU A 214 -10.18 -10.61 -4.84
C LEU A 214 -9.35 -9.40 -4.41
N GLN A 215 -9.64 -8.24 -4.98
CA GLN A 215 -8.98 -7.00 -4.62
C GLN A 215 -9.27 -6.62 -3.17
N TYR A 216 -8.34 -5.92 -2.52
CA TYR A 216 -8.54 -5.49 -1.13
C TYR A 216 -9.80 -4.60 -0.97
N THR A 217 -10.12 -3.76 -1.96
CA THR A 217 -11.35 -2.93 -1.97
C THR A 217 -12.62 -3.77 -2.01
N GLY A 218 -12.60 -4.88 -2.76
CA GLY A 218 -13.68 -5.85 -2.82
C GLY A 218 -13.85 -6.58 -1.48
N ALA A 219 -12.74 -7.00 -0.86
CA ALA A 219 -12.75 -7.62 0.47
C ALA A 219 -13.32 -6.67 1.53
N LEU A 220 -12.90 -5.40 1.53
CA LEU A 220 -13.45 -4.38 2.43
C LEU A 220 -14.96 -4.15 2.18
N THR A 221 -15.42 -4.21 0.93
CA THR A 221 -16.85 -4.05 0.62
C THR A 221 -17.66 -5.24 1.13
N TYR A 222 -17.13 -6.46 1.02
CA TYR A 222 -17.74 -7.67 1.59
C TYR A 222 -17.86 -7.55 3.12
N ASP A 223 -16.76 -7.16 3.77
CA ASP A 223 -16.68 -6.96 5.21
C ASP A 223 -17.65 -5.85 5.68
N ALA A 224 -17.82 -4.78 4.90
CA ALA A 224 -18.79 -3.72 5.20
C ALA A 224 -20.23 -4.23 5.27
N VAL A 225 -20.61 -5.15 4.38
CA VAL A 225 -21.92 -5.79 4.43
C VAL A 225 -22.06 -6.68 5.67
N GLY A 226 -21.00 -7.41 6.02
CA GLY A 226 -20.94 -8.19 7.26
C GLY A 226 -21.15 -7.32 8.51
N VAL A 227 -20.42 -6.20 8.61
CA VAL A 227 -20.53 -5.23 9.71
C VAL A 227 -21.94 -4.67 9.81
N MET A 228 -22.55 -4.25 8.68
CA MET A 228 -23.93 -3.77 8.68
C MET A 228 -24.90 -4.85 9.16
N ALA A 229 -24.77 -6.08 8.65
CA ALA A 229 -25.63 -7.19 9.05
C ALA A 229 -25.54 -7.48 10.56
N ALA A 230 -24.31 -7.52 11.10
CA ALA A 230 -24.06 -7.73 12.53
C ALA A 230 -24.67 -6.62 13.39
N ALA A 231 -24.50 -5.35 13.00
CA ALA A 231 -25.08 -4.21 13.71
C ALA A 231 -26.61 -4.24 13.73
N PHE A 232 -27.26 -4.50 12.59
CA PHE A 232 -28.72 -4.60 12.55
C PHE A 232 -29.25 -5.83 13.29
N GLN A 233 -28.50 -6.93 13.30
CA GLN A 233 -28.84 -8.09 14.11
C GLN A 233 -28.75 -7.77 15.61
N TYR A 234 -27.74 -7.01 16.04
CA TYR A 234 -27.60 -6.54 17.41
C TYR A 234 -28.78 -5.65 17.84
N LEU A 235 -29.14 -4.65 17.02
CA LEU A 235 -30.29 -3.77 17.26
C LEU A 235 -31.59 -4.57 17.42
N ARG A 236 -31.79 -5.58 16.56
CA ARG A 236 -32.95 -6.47 16.64
C ARG A 236 -32.95 -7.31 17.92
N LYS A 237 -31.79 -7.84 18.35
CA LYS A 237 -31.64 -8.60 19.60
C LYS A 237 -31.95 -7.75 20.83
N GLN A 238 -31.49 -6.49 20.84
CA GLN A 238 -31.76 -5.52 21.89
C GLN A 238 -33.20 -4.96 21.85
N ARG A 239 -34.02 -5.37 20.88
CA ARG A 239 -35.40 -4.89 20.67
C ARG A 239 -35.47 -3.37 20.53
N ILE A 240 -34.43 -2.75 19.96
CA ILE A 240 -34.42 -1.32 19.65
C ILE A 240 -35.25 -1.10 18.38
N ASP A 241 -36.33 -0.35 18.51
CA ASP A 241 -37.19 0.00 17.38
C ASP A 241 -36.51 1.07 16.51
N ILE A 242 -36.00 0.64 15.36
CA ILE A 242 -35.42 1.52 14.34
C ILE A 242 -36.46 1.98 13.31
N SER A 243 -37.72 1.56 13.43
CA SER A 243 -38.74 1.88 12.43
C SER A 243 -38.95 3.38 12.30
N ARG A 244 -38.87 3.87 11.06
CA ARG A 244 -39.06 5.29 10.79
C ARG A 244 -40.55 5.60 10.80
N ARG A 245 -40.99 6.44 11.74
CA ARG A 245 -42.38 6.92 11.86
C ARG A 245 -42.59 8.11 10.90
N GLY A 246 -42.59 7.85 9.60
CA GLY A 246 -42.85 8.84 8.55
C GLY A 246 -41.83 8.86 7.42
N ASN A 247 -42.10 9.67 6.40
CA ASN A 247 -41.18 9.89 5.28
C ASN A 247 -39.94 10.65 5.74
N ALA A 248 -38.83 10.47 5.03
CA ALA A 248 -37.57 11.11 5.39
C ALA A 248 -37.55 12.62 5.23
N GLY A 249 -38.52 13.18 4.51
CA GLY A 249 -38.52 14.56 4.08
C GLY A 249 -37.50 14.81 2.97
N GLU A 250 -37.36 16.06 2.58
CA GLU A 250 -36.33 16.48 1.63
C GLU A 250 -34.98 16.61 2.35
N CYS A 251 -33.92 16.17 1.68
CA CYS A 251 -32.55 16.30 2.21
C CYS A 251 -32.08 17.76 2.39
N LEU A 252 -32.80 18.72 1.79
CA LEU A 252 -32.55 20.15 1.88
C LEU A 252 -33.59 20.89 2.75
N ALA A 253 -34.34 20.15 3.57
CA ALA A 253 -35.27 20.76 4.52
C ALA A 253 -34.53 21.75 5.44
N ASN A 254 -35.16 22.89 5.74
CA ASN A 254 -34.62 23.92 6.62
C ASN A 254 -35.65 24.28 7.71
N PRO A 255 -35.45 23.88 8.98
CA PRO A 255 -34.29 23.15 9.50
C PRO A 255 -34.25 21.68 9.02
N PRO A 256 -33.05 21.06 8.93
CA PRO A 256 -32.93 19.65 8.60
C PRO A 256 -33.59 18.80 9.68
N SER A 257 -34.24 17.71 9.27
CA SER A 257 -34.88 16.76 10.18
C SER A 257 -33.96 15.56 10.40
N PRO A 258 -33.11 15.58 11.46
CA PRO A 258 -32.20 14.48 11.73
C PRO A 258 -32.99 13.23 12.10
N TRP A 259 -32.47 12.08 11.70
CA TRP A 259 -33.10 10.83 12.09
C TRP A 259 -32.79 10.48 13.54
N GLY A 260 -33.82 10.47 14.40
CA GLY A 260 -33.67 10.23 15.84
C GLY A 260 -32.94 8.93 16.18
N GLN A 261 -33.19 7.84 15.43
CA GLN A 261 -32.56 6.52 15.66
C GLN A 261 -31.19 6.37 14.99
N GLY A 262 -30.73 7.38 14.23
CA GLY A 262 -29.43 7.35 13.57
C GLY A 262 -28.28 7.17 14.54
N ILE A 263 -28.39 7.76 15.74
CA ILE A 263 -27.37 7.67 16.80
C ILE A 263 -27.25 6.24 17.32
N ASP A 264 -28.38 5.55 17.52
CA ASP A 264 -28.37 4.16 18.00
C ASP A 264 -27.77 3.21 16.96
N ILE A 265 -28.00 3.49 15.67
CA ILE A 265 -27.38 2.75 14.57
C ILE A 265 -25.89 3.01 14.48
N GLN A 266 -25.45 4.26 14.65
CA GLN A 266 -24.02 4.58 14.69
C GLN A 266 -23.34 3.81 15.83
N ARG A 267 -23.91 3.84 17.04
CA ARG A 267 -23.37 3.11 18.19
C ARG A 267 -23.32 1.61 17.93
N ALA A 268 -24.38 1.04 17.38
CA ALA A 268 -24.43 -0.38 17.04
C ALA A 268 -23.37 -0.77 16.00
N LEU A 269 -23.11 0.08 15.00
CA LEU A 269 -22.07 -0.12 14.00
C LEU A 269 -20.66 -0.02 14.60
N GLN A 270 -20.41 0.98 15.46
CA GLN A 270 -19.11 1.19 16.11
C GLN A 270 -18.76 0.07 17.11
N GLN A 271 -19.77 -0.56 17.71
CA GLN A 271 -19.60 -1.69 18.65
C GLN A 271 -19.38 -3.04 17.97
N VAL A 272 -19.47 -3.12 16.63
CA VAL A 272 -19.23 -4.38 15.92
C VAL A 272 -17.77 -4.80 16.07
N GLN A 273 -17.59 -6.03 16.54
CA GLN A 273 -16.31 -6.74 16.53
C GLN A 273 -16.53 -8.08 15.82
N MET A 274 -15.83 -8.29 14.71
CA MET A 274 -15.94 -9.51 13.92
C MET A 274 -14.66 -9.81 13.16
N GLU A 275 -14.51 -11.07 12.74
CA GLU A 275 -13.49 -11.49 11.78
C GLU A 275 -14.08 -11.48 10.37
N GLY A 276 -13.42 -10.79 9.44
CA GLY A 276 -13.78 -10.71 8.03
C GLY A 276 -12.64 -11.14 7.10
N LEU A 277 -12.79 -10.89 5.80
CA LEU A 277 -11.77 -11.19 4.79
C LEU A 277 -10.50 -10.34 4.97
N SER A 278 -10.64 -9.16 5.56
CA SER A 278 -9.53 -8.30 5.93
C SER A 278 -8.98 -8.54 7.35
N GLY A 279 -9.34 -9.67 7.99
CA GLY A 279 -8.95 -10.01 9.36
C GLY A 279 -9.85 -9.37 10.41
N HIS A 280 -9.28 -9.03 11.57
CA HIS A 280 -10.03 -8.44 12.68
C HIS A 280 -10.59 -7.07 12.31
N ILE A 281 -11.88 -6.86 12.57
CA ILE A 281 -12.60 -5.61 12.32
C ILE A 281 -13.11 -5.08 13.65
N GLN A 282 -12.59 -3.92 14.04
CA GLN A 282 -13.00 -3.15 15.20
C GLN A 282 -12.90 -1.66 14.86
N PHE A 283 -13.77 -0.83 15.45
CA PHE A 283 -13.79 0.61 15.23
C PHE A 283 -13.53 1.38 16.53
N ASP A 284 -12.99 2.59 16.41
CA ASP A 284 -12.95 3.58 17.49
C ASP A 284 -14.27 4.36 17.59
N GLU A 285 -14.37 5.26 18.57
CA GLU A 285 -15.53 6.14 18.76
C GLU A 285 -15.76 7.10 17.59
N ARG A 286 -14.76 7.29 16.73
CA ARG A 286 -14.80 8.14 15.53
C ARG A 286 -15.12 7.34 14.25
N GLY A 287 -15.23 6.02 14.33
CA GLY A 287 -15.48 5.13 13.21
C GLY A 287 -14.24 4.76 12.37
N HIS A 288 -13.02 5.01 12.86
CA HIS A 288 -11.79 4.52 12.25
C HIS A 288 -11.52 3.07 12.67
N ARG A 289 -10.96 2.29 11.74
CA ARG A 289 -10.55 0.92 12.03
C ARG A 289 -9.36 0.89 13.00
N THR A 290 -9.50 0.12 14.08
CA THR A 290 -8.48 -0.12 15.11
C THR A 290 -8.20 -1.62 15.26
N ASN A 291 -7.11 -1.96 15.96
CA ASN A 291 -6.74 -3.34 16.27
C ASN A 291 -6.69 -4.26 15.02
N TYR A 292 -6.09 -3.77 13.94
CA TYR A 292 -5.95 -4.49 12.68
C TYR A 292 -4.50 -4.94 12.49
N SER A 293 -4.32 -6.03 11.75
CA SER A 293 -3.01 -6.53 11.35
C SER A 293 -2.77 -6.35 9.86
N LEU A 294 -1.56 -5.95 9.46
CA LEU A 294 -1.13 -5.90 8.07
C LEU A 294 0.00 -6.89 7.84
N SER A 295 -0.07 -7.67 6.76
CA SER A 295 1.07 -8.52 6.37
C SER A 295 2.05 -7.69 5.55
N VAL A 296 3.35 -7.87 5.83
CA VAL A 296 4.41 -7.26 5.03
C VAL A 296 4.95 -8.30 4.06
N MET A 297 4.87 -7.96 2.78
CA MET A 297 5.27 -8.80 1.66
C MET A 297 6.53 -8.23 1.02
N GLU A 298 7.36 -9.10 0.48
CA GLU A 298 8.54 -8.78 -0.31
C GLU A 298 8.49 -9.54 -1.63
N LEU A 299 8.92 -8.91 -2.71
CA LEU A 299 9.10 -9.57 -3.99
C LEU A 299 10.48 -10.21 -4.03
N SER A 300 10.51 -11.54 -4.10
CA SER A 300 11.72 -12.29 -4.41
C SER A 300 11.78 -12.68 -5.88
N HIS A 301 12.92 -13.19 -6.35
CA HIS A 301 13.05 -13.76 -7.70
C HIS A 301 12.10 -14.93 -7.96
N VAL A 302 11.69 -15.67 -6.91
CA VAL A 302 10.76 -16.80 -7.01
C VAL A 302 9.30 -16.31 -7.04
N GLY A 303 9.04 -15.14 -6.45
CA GLY A 303 7.72 -14.54 -6.35
C GLY A 303 7.49 -13.81 -5.02
N PRO A 304 6.26 -13.36 -4.78
CA PRO A 304 5.90 -12.63 -3.57
C PRO A 304 5.96 -13.55 -2.34
N ARG A 305 6.67 -13.12 -1.29
CA ARG A 305 6.79 -13.84 -0.01
C ARG A 305 6.42 -12.95 1.16
N LYS A 306 5.81 -13.53 2.20
CA LYS A 306 5.52 -12.82 3.45
C LYS A 306 6.80 -12.76 4.30
N ILE A 307 7.23 -11.56 4.66
CA ILE A 307 8.42 -11.33 5.49
C ILE A 307 8.08 -10.92 6.93
N GLY A 308 6.84 -10.52 7.19
CA GLY A 308 6.44 -10.13 8.53
C GLY A 308 5.00 -9.71 8.62
N TYR A 309 4.65 -9.14 9.76
CA TYR A 309 3.36 -8.50 9.97
C TYR A 309 3.53 -7.28 10.88
N TRP A 310 2.64 -6.33 10.73
CA TRP A 310 2.50 -5.18 11.60
C TRP A 310 1.18 -5.30 12.37
N ASP A 311 1.21 -4.98 13.65
CA ASP A 311 0.05 -4.86 14.52
C ASP A 311 0.21 -3.64 15.44
N ALA A 312 -0.89 -3.01 15.82
CA ALA A 312 -0.91 -1.80 16.64
C ALA A 312 -0.25 -2.00 18.02
N GLN A 313 -0.29 -3.22 18.57
CA GLN A 313 0.29 -3.50 19.89
C GLN A 313 1.81 -3.75 19.86
N LYS A 314 2.29 -4.45 18.81
CA LYS A 314 3.68 -4.93 18.72
C LYS A 314 4.54 -4.12 17.76
N GLY A 315 3.94 -3.25 16.96
CA GLY A 315 4.61 -2.62 15.81
C GLY A 315 4.92 -3.65 14.73
N TYR A 316 6.01 -3.43 13.99
CA TYR A 316 6.46 -4.34 12.95
C TYR A 316 7.22 -5.53 13.54
N VAL A 317 6.78 -6.74 13.21
CA VAL A 317 7.41 -8.01 13.61
C VAL A 317 7.92 -8.72 12.37
N ASN A 318 9.24 -8.85 12.27
CA ASN A 318 9.89 -9.61 11.23
C ASN A 318 9.71 -11.12 11.49
N THR A 319 9.06 -11.82 10.56
CA THR A 319 8.84 -13.27 10.59
C THR A 319 9.57 -13.97 9.44
N ALA A 320 10.40 -13.24 8.71
CA ALA A 320 11.16 -13.80 7.61
C ALA A 320 12.17 -14.78 8.18
N ASN A 321 11.93 -16.05 7.94
CA ASN A 321 12.98 -17.04 8.00
C ASN A 321 13.86 -16.81 6.77
N TYR A 322 14.83 -15.91 6.90
CA TYR A 322 16.04 -15.98 6.10
C TYR A 322 16.76 -17.26 6.53
N ARG A 323 16.24 -18.43 6.15
CA ARG A 323 17.12 -19.58 5.95
C ARG A 323 18.22 -19.03 5.08
N SER A 324 19.44 -19.08 5.64
CA SER A 324 20.58 -18.34 5.13
C SER A 324 20.56 -18.42 3.62
N VAL A 325 20.74 -17.28 2.97
CA VAL A 325 20.92 -17.09 1.53
C VAL A 325 21.77 -18.21 0.89
N VAL A 326 22.59 -18.92 1.68
CA VAL A 326 23.27 -20.19 1.37
C VAL A 326 22.36 -21.30 0.79
N ASP A 327 21.16 -21.60 1.30
CA ASP A 327 20.36 -22.74 0.81
C ASP A 327 19.61 -22.43 -0.49
N ASP A 328 19.06 -21.22 -0.64
CA ASP A 328 18.45 -20.77 -1.91
C ASP A 328 19.52 -20.49 -2.99
N TYR A 329 20.76 -20.15 -2.59
CA TYR A 329 21.90 -20.15 -3.52
C TYR A 329 22.23 -21.56 -4.02
N PHE A 330 22.04 -22.61 -3.21
CA PHE A 330 22.46 -23.97 -3.58
C PHE A 330 21.59 -24.63 -4.66
N TYR A 331 20.31 -24.23 -4.80
CA TYR A 331 19.41 -24.80 -5.79
C TYR A 331 19.44 -24.10 -7.17
N GLY A 332 20.23 -23.02 -7.33
CA GLY A 332 20.31 -22.23 -8.57
C GLY A 332 21.71 -22.01 -9.16
N LEU A 333 22.76 -22.67 -8.64
CA LEU A 333 24.15 -22.49 -9.09
C LEU A 333 24.62 -23.69 -9.92
N PRO A 334 24.55 -23.58 -11.24
CA PRO A 334 25.78 -23.19 -11.93
C PRO A 334 25.57 -22.09 -12.96
N ASN A 335 26.59 -21.23 -13.14
CA ASN A 335 26.70 -20.10 -14.09
C ASN A 335 26.11 -18.74 -13.67
N ARG A 336 26.46 -18.19 -12.49
CA ARG A 336 26.48 -16.73 -12.33
C ARG A 336 27.83 -16.14 -12.72
N THR A 337 27.77 -15.02 -13.45
CA THR A 337 28.90 -14.18 -13.83
C THR A 337 29.05 -13.06 -12.81
N TYR A 338 30.14 -13.04 -12.04
CA TYR A 338 30.41 -11.97 -11.08
C TYR A 338 30.96 -10.75 -11.81
N VAL A 339 30.36 -9.58 -11.57
CA VAL A 339 30.82 -8.32 -12.16
C VAL A 339 31.98 -7.76 -11.33
N VAL A 340 33.18 -7.75 -11.91
CA VAL A 340 34.36 -7.16 -11.28
C VAL A 340 34.60 -5.78 -11.87
N THR A 341 34.49 -4.75 -11.04
CA THR A 341 34.86 -3.37 -11.38
C THR A 341 36.33 -3.14 -11.10
N THR A 342 37.05 -2.62 -12.10
CA THR A 342 38.46 -2.23 -11.96
C THR A 342 38.66 -0.86 -12.60
N ILE A 343 39.56 -0.08 -12.02
CA ILE A 343 39.95 1.25 -12.51
C ILE A 343 41.23 1.09 -13.34
N LEU A 344 41.29 1.78 -14.48
CA LEU A 344 42.44 1.73 -15.38
C LEU A 344 43.45 2.80 -14.98
N VAL A 345 44.41 2.44 -14.12
CA VAL A 345 45.48 3.36 -13.71
C VAL A 345 46.61 3.30 -14.74
N ARG A 346 46.87 4.41 -15.44
CA ARG A 346 48.10 4.58 -16.23
C ARG A 346 49.24 4.94 -15.27
N HIS A 347 50.14 4.00 -15.04
CA HIS A 347 51.42 4.35 -14.43
C HIS A 347 52.26 5.12 -15.45
N VAL A 348 52.71 6.33 -15.12
CA VAL A 348 53.77 7.01 -15.86
C VAL A 348 55.08 6.33 -15.47
N PRO A 349 55.87 5.77 -16.41
CA PRO A 349 57.17 5.22 -16.06
C PRO A 349 58.22 6.34 -16.12
N MET A 350 58.83 6.68 -14.98
CA MET A 350 60.25 6.96 -15.00
C MET A 350 60.95 5.62 -15.26
N PHE A 351 61.72 5.57 -16.35
CA PHE A 351 62.51 4.45 -16.86
C PHE A 351 61.78 3.29 -17.58
N THR A 352 61.84 3.37 -18.92
CA THR A 352 62.00 2.28 -19.90
C THR A 352 61.39 0.91 -19.58
N ARG A 353 60.06 0.81 -19.65
CA ARG A 353 59.29 -0.16 -20.47
C ARG A 353 57.80 -0.03 -20.12
N VAL A 354 56.98 0.41 -21.07
CA VAL A 354 55.53 0.48 -20.92
C VAL A 354 54.96 -0.93 -21.12
N TYR A 355 54.71 -1.65 -20.03
CA TYR A 355 53.71 -2.73 -20.06
C TYR A 355 52.38 -2.15 -19.55
N PRO A 356 51.27 -2.28 -20.30
CA PRO A 356 49.96 -1.91 -19.76
C PRO A 356 49.73 -2.70 -18.46
N CYS A 357 49.13 -2.10 -17.43
CA CYS A 357 48.80 -2.79 -16.17
C CYS A 357 47.67 -3.83 -16.32
N LEU A 358 47.03 -3.89 -17.49
CA LEU A 358 45.97 -4.85 -17.82
C LEU A 358 46.37 -6.32 -17.59
N PRO A 359 47.51 -6.87 -18.09
CA PRO A 359 47.76 -8.30 -18.10
C PRO A 359 47.94 -8.91 -16.70
N VAL A 360 48.46 -8.14 -15.73
CA VAL A 360 48.71 -8.67 -14.38
C VAL A 360 47.41 -8.81 -13.61
N PHE A 361 46.56 -7.79 -13.65
CA PHE A 361 45.27 -7.81 -12.94
C PHE A 361 44.31 -8.83 -13.57
N THR A 362 44.25 -8.91 -14.90
CA THR A 362 43.44 -9.93 -15.58
C THR A 362 43.94 -11.35 -15.27
N ARG A 363 45.26 -11.57 -15.15
CA ARG A 363 45.82 -12.88 -14.76
C ARG A 363 45.50 -13.27 -13.31
N VAL A 364 45.50 -12.31 -12.38
CA VAL A 364 45.09 -12.57 -10.99
C VAL A 364 43.61 -12.90 -10.92
N LEU A 365 42.76 -12.12 -11.60
CA LEU A 365 41.32 -12.38 -11.67
C LEU A 365 41.00 -13.72 -12.32
N LEU A 366 41.68 -14.09 -13.42
CA LEU A 366 41.54 -15.41 -14.05
C LEU A 366 41.95 -16.55 -13.10
N ARG A 367 43.04 -16.40 -12.33
CA ARG A 367 43.45 -17.39 -11.33
C ARG A 367 42.44 -17.50 -10.19
N CYS A 368 41.89 -16.39 -9.72
CA CYS A 368 40.84 -16.38 -8.70
C CYS A 368 39.55 -17.04 -9.23
N ALA A 369 39.13 -16.73 -10.46
CA ALA A 369 37.96 -17.33 -11.10
C ALA A 369 38.13 -18.85 -11.27
N HIS A 370 39.31 -19.29 -11.72
CA HIS A 370 39.62 -20.70 -11.91
C HIS A 370 39.69 -21.45 -10.58
N ARG A 371 40.17 -20.81 -9.51
CA ARG A 371 40.23 -21.43 -8.17
C ARG A 371 38.86 -21.49 -7.49
N ALA A 372 37.98 -20.53 -7.80
CA ALA A 372 36.61 -20.46 -7.28
C ALA A 372 35.57 -21.19 -8.16
N ASN A 373 35.96 -21.66 -9.34
CA ASN A 373 35.08 -22.26 -10.36
C ASN A 373 33.88 -21.36 -10.74
N GLN A 374 34.14 -20.07 -10.95
CA GLN A 374 33.12 -19.03 -11.23
C GLN A 374 33.40 -18.30 -12.54
N GLN A 375 32.34 -17.87 -13.25
CA GLN A 375 32.48 -16.97 -14.38
C GLN A 375 32.59 -15.51 -13.88
N LEU A 376 33.46 -14.71 -14.50
CA LEU A 376 33.63 -13.28 -14.19
C LEU A 376 33.32 -12.44 -15.43
N ARG A 377 32.63 -11.32 -15.26
CA ARG A 377 32.43 -10.28 -16.28
C ARG A 377 33.13 -9.00 -15.82
N LEU A 378 34.10 -8.52 -16.59
CA LEU A 378 34.83 -7.28 -16.28
C LEU A 378 34.03 -6.07 -16.75
N LYS A 379 33.71 -5.13 -15.85
CA LYS A 379 33.09 -3.84 -16.19
C LYS A 379 34.14 -2.74 -16.05
N LYS A 380 34.43 -2.06 -17.16
CA LYS A 380 35.44 -0.99 -17.23
C LYS A 380 34.80 0.32 -16.77
N GLN A 381 35.30 0.91 -15.69
CA GLN A 381 35.02 2.32 -15.39
C GLN A 381 36.05 3.16 -16.14
N GLN A 382 35.58 3.91 -17.15
CA GLN A 382 36.34 5.03 -17.71
C GLN A 382 36.17 6.21 -16.77
N VAL A 383 37.28 6.72 -16.25
CA VAL A 383 37.35 8.04 -15.61
C VAL A 383 37.43 9.10 -16.71
#